data_AF-W3RMY5-F1
#
_entry.id   AF-W3RMY5-F1
#
_cell.length_a   1.000
_cell.length_b   1.000
_cell.length_c   1.000
_cell.angle_alpha   90.00
_cell.angle_beta   90.00
_cell.angle_gamma   90.00
#
_symmetry.space_group_name_H-M   'P 1'
#
loop_
_entity.id
_entity.type
_entity.pdbx_description
1 polymer ?
#
loop_
_entity_poly.entity_id
_entity_poly.type
_entity_poly.pdbx_seq_one_letter_code
_entity_poly.pdbx_strand_id
1 'polypeptide(L)'
;MTVSRIQRLSLTHFRNYRAASVSVSRDLVVLAGPNGAGKTNCLEAISFLSPGRGLRRATLDDLADNQGDGSWAVSAEVEGAFGLATLGTGIDTPIVGETSTTRRCRIDREPVSSAAAFGDHLRMVWLTPAMDGLFIGAAAERRRFLDRLVLAIDSNHSSRVSALERSLRSRNRLLENPRPDAHWLDAIEHETAQLAVAVAAMRSETVTRLQAALSARAAASAFPTATLTLDGWMEIELLTEPALAVEDRYRAILRESRARDAAAGRTLDGAHLTDLNVVYAPKTMPAKDASTGEQKALLIGLVLAHAGLVAEMTGIAPLLLLDEVVAHLDPGRRAALFDELERLGTQVWMTGADPAAFAAVTDRADIFHVETGRIGRSQ
;
A
#
# COMPACT_ATOMS: atom_id res chain seq x y z
N MET A 1 -16.85 -14.51 1.56
CA MET A 1 -15.95 -13.45 1.06
C MET A 1 -16.60 -12.79 -0.13
N THR A 2 -16.60 -11.47 -0.18
CA THR A 2 -17.08 -10.73 -1.34
C THR A 2 -15.89 -10.31 -2.18
N VAL A 3 -15.93 -10.59 -3.49
CA VAL A 3 -14.89 -10.17 -4.41
C VAL A 3 -15.23 -8.76 -4.89
N SER A 4 -14.35 -7.80 -4.63
CA SER A 4 -14.50 -6.47 -5.21
C SER A 4 -13.85 -6.43 -6.60
N ARG A 5 -14.60 -5.98 -7.60
CA ARG A 5 -14.20 -5.98 -9.01
C ARG A 5 -14.40 -4.59 -9.59
N ILE A 6 -13.40 -4.07 -10.27
CA ILE A 6 -13.59 -2.95 -11.18
C ILE A 6 -14.23 -3.53 -12.44
N GLN A 7 -15.41 -3.06 -12.83
CA GLN A 7 -16.05 -3.39 -14.11
C GLN A 7 -15.66 -2.41 -15.21
N ARG A 8 -15.49 -1.14 -14.83
CA ARG A 8 -15.09 -0.07 -15.74
C ARG A 8 -14.15 0.91 -15.04
N LEU A 9 -13.10 1.32 -15.73
CA LEU A 9 -12.19 2.38 -15.33
C LEU A 9 -12.25 3.51 -16.37
N SER A 10 -12.39 4.75 -15.91
CA SER A 10 -12.35 5.96 -16.74
C SER A 10 -11.30 6.92 -16.22
N LEU A 11 -10.45 7.41 -17.12
CA LEU A 11 -9.35 8.33 -16.85
C LEU A 11 -9.57 9.62 -17.63
N THR A 12 -9.29 10.76 -17.01
CA THR A 12 -9.35 12.08 -17.64
C THR A 12 -8.15 12.90 -17.16
N HIS A 13 -7.35 13.37 -18.11
CA HIS A 13 -6.15 14.18 -17.87
C HIS A 13 -5.17 13.61 -16.85
N PHE A 14 -5.02 12.28 -16.79
CA PHE A 14 -4.20 11.59 -15.80
C PHE A 14 -2.89 11.07 -16.41
N ARG A 15 -1.75 11.60 -15.96
CA ARG A 15 -0.40 11.25 -16.44
C ARG A 15 -0.27 11.38 -17.96
N ASN A 16 -0.15 10.27 -18.69
CA ASN A 16 -0.12 10.29 -20.15
C ASN A 16 -1.48 9.96 -20.79
N TYR A 17 -2.54 9.77 -19.99
CA TYR A 17 -3.90 9.53 -20.45
C TYR A 17 -4.70 10.82 -20.47
N ARG A 18 -4.86 11.43 -21.66
CA ARG A 18 -5.80 12.54 -21.84
C ARG A 18 -7.24 12.11 -21.57
N ALA A 19 -7.64 10.98 -22.15
CA ALA A 19 -8.90 10.31 -21.87
C ALA A 19 -8.75 8.82 -22.16
N ALA A 20 -9.23 7.95 -21.28
CA ALA A 20 -9.32 6.52 -21.50
C ALA A 20 -10.53 5.93 -20.79
N SER A 21 -11.13 4.89 -21.37
CA SER A 21 -12.19 4.10 -20.74
C SER A 21 -11.92 2.63 -21.03
N VAL A 22 -11.85 1.82 -19.99
CA VAL A 22 -11.58 0.37 -20.07
C VAL A 22 -12.70 -0.36 -19.36
N SER A 23 -13.38 -1.27 -20.06
CA SER A 23 -14.35 -2.17 -19.46
C SER A 23 -13.78 -3.58 -19.43
N VAL A 24 -13.86 -4.23 -18.26
CA VAL A 24 -13.33 -5.57 -18.02
C VAL A 24 -14.46 -6.51 -17.62
N SER A 25 -14.28 -7.77 -17.97
CA SER A 25 -15.21 -8.87 -17.79
C SER A 25 -14.59 -10.08 -17.09
N ARG A 26 -13.26 -10.13 -17.03
CA ARG A 26 -12.48 -11.20 -16.40
C ARG A 26 -11.79 -10.71 -15.13
N ASP A 27 -11.42 -11.67 -14.29
CA ASP A 27 -10.62 -11.41 -13.08
C ASP A 27 -9.17 -11.13 -13.40
N LEU A 28 -8.60 -11.81 -14.39
CA LEU A 28 -7.26 -11.52 -14.86
C LEU A 28 -7.33 -10.44 -15.93
N VAL A 29 -6.69 -9.31 -15.69
CA VAL A 29 -6.60 -8.18 -16.61
C VAL A 29 -5.14 -7.92 -16.90
N VAL A 30 -4.75 -8.00 -18.18
CA VAL A 30 -3.36 -7.79 -18.62
C VAL A 30 -3.30 -6.51 -19.45
N LEU A 31 -2.42 -5.60 -19.04
CA LEU A 31 -2.02 -4.43 -19.80
C LEU A 31 -0.66 -4.74 -20.44
N ALA A 32 -0.62 -4.97 -21.75
CA ALA A 32 0.59 -5.29 -22.49
C ALA A 32 0.96 -4.16 -23.45
N GLY A 33 2.26 -3.96 -23.69
CA GLY A 33 2.75 -2.92 -24.61
C GLY A 33 4.15 -2.43 -24.23
N PRO A 34 4.78 -1.58 -25.05
CA PRO A 34 6.16 -1.17 -24.84
C PRO A 34 6.37 -0.43 -23.50
N ASN A 35 7.63 -0.38 -23.05
CA ASN A 35 8.01 0.42 -21.89
C ASN A 35 7.70 1.89 -22.12
N GLY A 36 7.19 2.59 -21.10
CA GLY A 36 6.77 3.98 -21.21
C GLY A 36 5.40 4.21 -21.86
N ALA A 37 4.69 3.17 -22.32
CA ALA A 37 3.39 3.33 -22.99
C ALA A 37 2.25 3.85 -22.09
N GLY A 38 2.37 3.71 -20.76
CA GLY A 38 1.35 4.11 -19.79
C GLY A 38 0.79 2.98 -18.91
N LYS A 39 1.24 1.74 -19.08
CA LYS A 39 0.76 0.56 -18.34
C LYS A 39 0.72 0.79 -16.81
N THR A 40 1.86 1.20 -16.24
CA THR A 40 1.96 1.52 -14.82
C THR A 40 1.16 2.77 -14.43
N ASN A 41 0.94 3.72 -15.34
CA ASN A 41 0.08 4.89 -15.08
C ASN A 41 -1.38 4.48 -14.92
N CYS A 42 -1.83 3.45 -15.65
CA CYS A 42 -3.16 2.87 -15.46
C CYS A 42 -3.29 2.20 -14.08
N LEU A 43 -2.30 1.38 -13.67
CA LEU A 43 -2.26 0.84 -12.31
C LEU A 43 -2.18 1.95 -11.25
N GLU A 44 -1.45 3.04 -11.53
CA GLU A 44 -1.34 4.19 -10.64
C GLU A 44 -2.69 4.84 -10.44
N ALA A 45 -3.47 5.05 -11.51
CA ALA A 45 -4.84 5.55 -11.41
C ALA A 45 -5.72 4.66 -10.53
N ILE A 46 -5.67 3.33 -10.74
CA ILE A 46 -6.42 2.37 -9.90
C ILE A 46 -6.00 2.51 -8.44
N SER A 47 -4.70 2.64 -8.14
CA SER A 47 -4.21 2.78 -6.76
C SER A 47 -4.72 4.04 -6.05
N PHE A 48 -5.19 5.06 -6.78
CA PHE A 48 -5.88 6.23 -6.22
C PHE A 48 -7.36 5.97 -5.90
N LEU A 49 -7.88 4.77 -6.12
CA LEU A 49 -9.19 4.35 -5.58
C LEU A 49 -9.05 3.64 -4.22
N SER A 50 -7.90 3.84 -3.56
CA SER A 50 -7.58 3.39 -2.21
C SER A 50 -7.12 4.59 -1.36
N PRO A 51 -7.24 4.53 -0.01
CA PRO A 51 -6.66 5.53 0.86
C PRO A 51 -5.13 5.66 0.66
N GLY A 52 -4.58 6.85 0.97
CA GLY A 52 -3.15 7.13 0.84
C GLY A 52 -2.75 7.86 -0.45
N ARG A 53 -1.50 7.67 -0.89
CA ARG A 53 -0.84 8.45 -1.97
C ARG A 53 -0.62 7.67 -3.28
N GLY A 54 -1.30 6.54 -3.44
CA GLY A 54 -1.12 5.64 -4.59
C GLY A 54 0.24 4.93 -4.61
N LEU A 55 0.49 4.18 -5.68
CA LEU A 55 1.62 3.25 -5.77
C LEU A 55 3.00 3.93 -5.83
N ARG A 56 3.11 5.10 -6.50
CA ARG A 56 4.36 5.87 -6.66
C ARG A 56 4.52 7.01 -5.65
N ARG A 57 3.47 7.33 -4.90
CA ARG A 57 3.47 8.43 -3.91
C ARG A 57 3.81 9.82 -4.51
N ALA A 58 3.48 10.04 -5.77
CA ALA A 58 3.61 11.34 -6.42
C ALA A 58 2.82 12.42 -5.66
N THR A 59 3.14 13.69 -5.91
CA THR A 59 2.23 14.77 -5.49
C THR A 59 0.96 14.73 -6.34
N LEU A 60 -0.12 15.35 -5.87
CA LEU A 60 -1.37 15.35 -6.65
C LEU A 60 -1.22 16.11 -7.98
N ASP A 61 -0.37 17.14 -8.01
CA ASP A 61 -0.12 17.96 -9.19
C ASP A 61 0.68 17.19 -10.25
N ASP A 62 1.64 16.37 -9.83
CA ASP A 62 2.43 15.52 -10.74
C ASP A 62 1.58 14.47 -11.49
N LEU A 63 0.35 14.23 -11.05
CA LEU A 63 -0.56 13.26 -11.67
C LEU A 63 -1.34 13.85 -12.84
N ALA A 64 -1.43 15.17 -12.94
CA ALA A 64 -2.05 15.82 -14.09
C ALA A 64 -1.26 15.50 -15.36
N ASP A 65 -1.95 15.45 -16.49
CA ASP A 65 -1.26 15.42 -17.77
C ASP A 65 -0.59 16.76 -18.07
N ASN A 66 0.50 16.72 -18.85
CA ASN A 66 1.30 17.92 -19.15
C ASN A 66 0.63 18.88 -20.16
N GLN A 67 -0.51 18.52 -20.74
CA GLN A 67 -1.20 19.28 -21.79
C GLN A 67 -2.55 19.85 -21.34
N GLY A 68 -2.99 19.52 -20.13
CA GLY A 68 -4.24 19.92 -19.53
C GLY A 68 -4.10 21.20 -18.72
N ASP A 69 -5.17 21.54 -18.02
CA ASP A 69 -5.26 22.70 -17.13
C ASP A 69 -4.74 22.40 -15.71
N GLY A 70 -4.12 21.24 -15.51
CA GLY A 70 -3.69 20.77 -14.20
C GLY A 70 -4.76 19.99 -13.43
N SER A 71 -6.00 19.92 -13.93
CA SER A 71 -7.03 19.04 -13.36
C SER A 71 -6.86 17.60 -13.83
N TRP A 72 -7.33 16.64 -13.03
CA TRP A 72 -7.43 15.24 -13.45
C TRP A 72 -8.52 14.52 -12.68
N ALA A 73 -9.05 13.45 -13.28
CA ALA A 73 -10.04 12.59 -12.65
C ALA A 73 -9.82 11.11 -12.99
N VAL A 74 -10.06 10.27 -11.99
CA VAL A 74 -10.16 8.81 -12.10
C VAL A 74 -11.53 8.41 -11.56
N SER A 75 -12.28 7.63 -12.33
CA SER A 75 -13.57 7.09 -11.94
C SER A 75 -13.61 5.59 -12.23
N ALA A 76 -14.14 4.80 -11.32
CA ALA A 76 -14.37 3.38 -11.57
C ALA A 76 -15.75 2.93 -11.11
N GLU A 77 -16.39 2.10 -11.93
CA GLU A 77 -17.55 1.31 -11.54
C GLU A 77 -17.03 0.04 -10.86
N VAL A 78 -17.39 -0.13 -9.60
CA VAL A 78 -16.91 -1.19 -8.72
C VAL A 78 -18.09 -2.02 -8.24
N GLU A 79 -18.02 -3.32 -8.44
CA GLU A 79 -18.93 -4.29 -7.84
C GLU A 79 -18.29 -4.85 -6.58
N GLY A 80 -19.01 -4.87 -5.46
CA GLY A 80 -18.50 -5.39 -4.19
C GLY A 80 -19.60 -5.73 -3.19
N ALA A 81 -19.29 -5.70 -1.89
CA ALA A 81 -20.20 -6.08 -0.82
C ALA A 81 -21.48 -5.25 -0.75
N PHE A 82 -21.43 -4.00 -1.24
CA PHE A 82 -22.55 -3.07 -1.28
C PHE A 82 -23.25 -3.02 -2.64
N GLY A 83 -22.97 -3.98 -3.53
CA GLY A 83 -23.43 -3.96 -4.93
C GLY A 83 -22.55 -3.09 -5.82
N LEU A 84 -23.15 -2.53 -6.87
CA LEU A 84 -22.47 -1.65 -7.81
C LEU A 84 -22.38 -0.23 -7.22
N ALA A 85 -21.18 0.33 -7.19
CA ALA A 85 -20.92 1.70 -6.78
C ALA A 85 -19.92 2.38 -7.73
N THR A 86 -20.02 3.69 -7.88
CA THR A 86 -19.06 4.49 -8.65
C THR A 86 -18.11 5.23 -7.72
N LEU A 87 -16.84 4.84 -7.71
CA LEU A 87 -15.79 5.55 -6.96
C LEU A 87 -15.11 6.58 -7.87
N GLY A 88 -15.01 7.82 -7.41
CA GLY A 88 -14.39 8.91 -8.17
C GLY A 88 -13.38 9.69 -7.34
N THR A 89 -12.20 9.97 -7.88
CA THR A 89 -11.17 10.82 -7.25
C THR A 89 -10.56 11.77 -8.28
N GLY A 90 -10.13 12.95 -7.83
CA GLY A 90 -9.50 13.90 -8.72
C GLY A 90 -9.08 15.19 -8.01
N ILE A 91 -8.54 16.12 -8.79
CA ILE A 91 -8.30 17.50 -8.39
C ILE A 91 -8.93 18.42 -9.43
N ASP A 92 -9.37 19.59 -8.98
CA ASP A 92 -9.78 20.66 -9.87
C ASP A 92 -8.55 21.39 -10.43
N THR A 93 -8.79 22.24 -11.42
CA THR A 93 -7.81 23.20 -11.95
C THR A 93 -7.14 23.95 -10.80
N PRO A 94 -5.81 23.88 -10.63
CA PRO A 94 -5.09 24.60 -9.59
C PRO A 94 -5.34 26.11 -9.71
N ILE A 95 -5.70 26.75 -8.59
CA ILE A 95 -5.90 28.20 -8.55
C ILE A 95 -4.57 28.88 -8.26
N VAL A 96 -4.18 29.84 -9.09
CA VAL A 96 -2.95 30.61 -8.93
C VAL A 96 -2.96 31.33 -7.58
N GLY A 97 -2.02 31.00 -6.70
CA GLY A 97 -1.88 31.59 -5.37
C GLY A 97 -2.37 30.70 -4.22
N GLU A 98 -3.06 29.59 -4.49
CA GLU A 98 -3.32 28.57 -3.48
C GLU A 98 -2.07 27.69 -3.26
N THR A 99 -1.76 27.43 -1.99
CA THR A 99 -0.57 26.68 -1.58
C THR A 99 -0.78 25.17 -1.54
N SER A 100 -2.01 24.67 -1.66
CA SER A 100 -2.28 23.24 -1.56
C SER A 100 -3.44 22.75 -2.42
N THR A 101 -3.14 21.84 -3.34
CA THR A 101 -4.11 21.08 -4.10
C THR A 101 -4.83 20.07 -3.22
N THR A 102 -6.16 20.10 -3.21
CA THR A 102 -6.99 19.19 -2.40
C THR A 102 -7.55 18.05 -3.25
N ARG A 103 -7.29 16.81 -2.84
CA ARG A 103 -7.89 15.61 -3.45
C ARG A 103 -9.39 15.56 -3.13
N ARG A 104 -10.22 15.57 -4.17
CA ARG A 104 -11.67 15.35 -4.05
C ARG A 104 -11.98 13.88 -4.22
N CYS A 105 -12.87 13.37 -3.39
CA CYS A 105 -13.34 11.99 -3.41
C CYS A 105 -14.87 11.98 -3.52
N ARG A 106 -15.42 11.05 -4.30
CA ARG A 106 -16.86 10.88 -4.48
C ARG A 106 -17.23 9.39 -4.51
N ILE A 107 -18.39 9.06 -3.97
CA ILE A 107 -19.04 7.75 -4.10
C ILE A 107 -20.43 8.02 -4.67
N ASP A 108 -20.78 7.38 -5.79
CA ASP A 108 -22.04 7.58 -6.49
C ASP A 108 -22.37 9.05 -6.75
N ARG A 109 -21.33 9.80 -7.14
CA ARG A 109 -21.33 11.25 -7.42
C ARG A 109 -21.49 12.14 -6.17
N GLU A 110 -21.72 11.58 -4.99
CA GLU A 110 -21.78 12.33 -3.74
C GLU A 110 -20.37 12.54 -3.15
N PRO A 111 -20.04 13.76 -2.68
CA PRO A 111 -18.74 14.03 -2.09
C PRO A 111 -18.54 13.31 -0.75
N VAL A 112 -17.37 12.70 -0.57
CA VAL A 112 -16.94 12.12 0.70
C VAL A 112 -15.71 12.86 1.24
N SER A 113 -15.58 12.91 2.57
CA SER A 113 -14.55 13.72 3.24
C SER A 113 -13.12 13.22 2.99
N SER A 114 -12.95 11.93 2.68
CA SER A 114 -11.63 11.36 2.42
C SER A 114 -11.71 10.06 1.61
N ALA A 115 -10.57 9.68 1.03
CA ALA A 115 -10.40 8.39 0.37
C ALA A 115 -10.46 7.18 1.32
N ALA A 116 -10.51 7.40 2.65
CA ALA A 116 -10.71 6.32 3.61
C ALA A 116 -12.03 5.57 3.36
N ALA A 117 -13.06 6.30 2.91
CA ALA A 117 -14.38 5.76 2.57
C ALA A 117 -14.32 4.75 1.40
N PHE A 118 -13.31 4.82 0.52
CA PHE A 118 -13.16 3.83 -0.55
C PHE A 118 -12.80 2.44 -0.01
N GLY A 119 -12.20 2.35 1.17
CA GLY A 119 -11.82 1.07 1.77
C GLY A 119 -12.99 0.13 1.99
N ASP A 120 -14.20 0.65 2.21
CA ASP A 120 -15.39 -0.17 2.41
C ASP A 120 -15.86 -0.85 1.11
N HIS A 121 -15.53 -0.26 -0.04
CA HIS A 121 -15.86 -0.80 -1.36
C HIS A 121 -14.69 -1.60 -1.96
N LEU A 122 -13.47 -1.17 -1.71
CA LEU A 122 -12.29 -1.61 -2.45
C LEU A 122 -11.05 -1.72 -1.55
N ARG A 123 -10.56 -2.95 -1.41
CA ARG A 123 -9.23 -3.22 -0.81
C ARG A 123 -8.24 -3.50 -1.93
N MET A 124 -6.98 -3.13 -1.72
CA MET A 124 -5.94 -3.29 -2.74
C MET A 124 -4.63 -3.75 -2.12
N VAL A 125 -3.96 -4.63 -2.86
CA VAL A 125 -2.59 -5.04 -2.62
C VAL A 125 -1.84 -4.86 -3.93
N TRP A 126 -0.58 -4.43 -3.88
CA TRP A 126 0.20 -4.25 -5.10
C TRP A 126 1.66 -4.64 -4.94
N LEU A 127 2.26 -4.96 -6.09
CA LEU A 127 3.67 -5.26 -6.25
C LEU A 127 4.19 -4.41 -7.41
N THR A 128 5.31 -3.72 -7.21
CA THR A 128 5.94 -2.89 -8.26
C THR A 128 7.44 -3.12 -8.29
N PRO A 129 8.12 -2.85 -9.42
CA PRO A 129 9.57 -3.05 -9.53
C PRO A 129 10.38 -2.23 -8.52
N ALA A 130 9.86 -1.08 -8.08
CA ALA A 130 10.50 -0.25 -7.05
C ALA A 130 10.64 -0.97 -5.68
N MET A 131 9.87 -2.04 -5.46
CA MET A 131 9.95 -2.84 -4.25
C MET A 131 11.02 -3.93 -4.29
N ASP A 132 11.64 -4.21 -5.44
CA ASP A 132 12.67 -5.25 -5.53
C ASP A 132 13.86 -4.97 -4.58
N GLY A 133 14.11 -3.69 -4.26
CA GLY A 133 15.11 -3.26 -3.28
C GLY A 133 14.65 -3.26 -1.82
N LEU A 134 13.44 -3.74 -1.49
CA LEU A 134 12.83 -3.63 -0.16
C LEU A 134 13.74 -4.16 0.96
N PHE A 135 14.34 -5.33 0.76
CA PHE A 135 15.12 -6.00 1.82
C PHE A 135 16.50 -5.37 2.02
N ILE A 136 17.10 -4.83 0.95
CA ILE A 136 18.42 -4.17 0.98
C ILE A 136 18.30 -2.70 1.41
N GLY A 137 17.15 -2.07 1.16
CA GLY A 137 16.91 -0.67 1.43
C GLY A 137 16.91 -0.28 2.91
N ALA A 138 16.69 1.01 3.17
CA ALA A 138 16.61 1.54 4.53
C ALA A 138 15.35 1.06 5.27
N ALA A 139 15.39 1.04 6.60
CA ALA A 139 14.24 0.72 7.47
C ALA A 139 12.99 1.54 7.15
N ALA A 140 13.16 2.77 6.65
CA ALA A 140 12.03 3.61 6.22
C ALA A 140 11.21 2.99 5.07
N GLU A 141 11.84 2.31 4.12
CA GLU A 141 11.11 1.62 3.03
C GLU A 141 10.36 0.40 3.56
N ARG A 142 10.99 -0.37 4.45
CA ARG A 142 10.35 -1.51 5.12
C ARG A 142 9.18 -1.11 6.00
N ARG A 143 9.30 -0.01 6.75
CA ARG A 143 8.17 0.58 7.50
C ARG A 143 7.02 0.99 6.60
N ARG A 144 7.31 1.67 5.48
CA ARG A 144 6.26 2.07 4.52
C ARG A 144 5.58 0.88 3.88
N PHE A 145 6.34 -0.19 3.60
CA PHE A 145 5.79 -1.45 3.14
C PHE A 145 4.87 -2.05 4.21
N LEU A 146 5.33 -2.16 5.46
CA LEU A 146 4.52 -2.62 6.58
C LEU A 146 3.24 -1.79 6.76
N ASP A 147 3.33 -0.46 6.79
CA ASP A 147 2.15 0.42 6.90
C ASP A 147 1.18 0.24 5.74
N ARG A 148 1.66 -0.12 4.55
CA ARG A 148 0.80 -0.47 3.42
C ARG A 148 0.10 -1.82 3.61
N LEU A 149 0.78 -2.80 4.20
CA LEU A 149 0.15 -4.08 4.54
C LEU A 149 -1.00 -3.86 5.55
N VAL A 150 -0.76 -3.03 6.56
CA VAL A 150 -1.79 -2.66 7.54
C VAL A 150 -2.93 -1.88 6.86
N LEU A 151 -2.61 -0.93 5.98
CA LEU A 151 -3.61 -0.11 5.29
C LEU A 151 -4.61 -0.92 4.45
N ALA A 152 -4.16 -2.02 3.84
CA ALA A 152 -5.04 -2.90 3.09
C ALA A 152 -6.07 -3.61 3.97
N ILE A 153 -5.78 -3.79 5.26
CA ILE A 153 -6.68 -4.38 6.26
C ILE A 153 -7.52 -3.27 6.91
N ASP A 154 -6.89 -2.16 7.29
CA ASP A 154 -7.50 -1.05 8.01
C ASP A 154 -7.33 0.28 7.25
N SER A 155 -8.43 0.79 6.71
CA SER A 155 -8.47 2.00 5.88
C SER A 155 -8.06 3.27 6.65
N ASN A 156 -8.16 3.26 7.99
CA ASN A 156 -7.81 4.36 8.87
C ASN A 156 -6.35 4.31 9.34
N HIS A 157 -5.56 3.31 8.94
CA HIS A 157 -4.15 3.25 9.34
C HIS A 157 -3.36 4.47 8.82
N SER A 158 -3.60 4.88 7.58
CA SER A 158 -2.86 6.01 6.98
C SER A 158 -3.10 7.33 7.71
N SER A 159 -4.31 7.57 8.21
CA SER A 159 -4.66 8.78 8.98
C SER A 159 -4.03 8.75 10.37
N ARG A 160 -3.97 7.58 11.03
CA ARG A 160 -3.25 7.38 12.30
C ARG A 160 -1.75 7.62 12.17
N VAL A 161 -1.10 7.03 11.16
CA VAL A 161 0.33 7.27 10.89
C VAL A 161 0.59 8.77 10.62
N SER A 162 -0.26 9.41 9.81
CA SER A 162 -0.14 10.85 9.52
C SER A 162 -0.38 11.73 10.76
N ALA A 163 -1.26 11.31 11.67
CA ALA A 163 -1.48 11.99 12.95
C ALA A 163 -0.26 11.83 13.87
N LEU A 164 0.31 10.63 13.97
CA LEU A 164 1.52 10.37 14.74
C LEU A 164 2.69 11.24 14.26
N GLU A 165 2.93 11.28 12.95
CA GLU A 165 3.97 12.13 12.36
C GLU A 165 3.76 13.61 12.67
N ARG A 166 2.50 14.09 12.63
CA ARG A 166 2.17 15.47 13.00
C ARG A 166 2.42 15.72 14.49
N SER A 167 1.99 14.83 15.37
CA SER A 167 2.19 14.92 16.81
C SER A 167 3.67 14.95 17.18
N LEU A 168 4.49 14.08 16.58
CA LEU A 168 5.95 14.06 16.75
C LEU A 168 6.60 15.35 16.26
N ARG A 169 6.17 15.91 15.11
CA ARG A 169 6.67 17.20 14.63
C ARG A 169 6.29 18.34 15.57
N SER A 170 5.06 18.36 16.09
CA SER A 170 4.61 19.34 17.08
C SER A 170 5.41 19.25 18.37
N ARG A 171 5.66 18.04 18.87
CA ARG A 171 6.52 17.80 20.04
C ARG A 171 7.93 18.32 19.80
N ASN A 172 8.57 17.95 18.69
CA ASN A 172 9.93 18.39 18.37
C ASN A 172 10.02 19.93 18.32
N ARG A 173 9.02 20.59 17.73
CA ARG A 173 8.95 22.06 17.69
C ARG A 173 8.83 22.69 19.07
N LEU A 174 8.05 22.09 19.98
CA LEU A 174 8.00 22.57 21.37
C LEU A 174 9.37 22.45 22.04
N LEU A 175 10.09 21.35 21.81
CA LEU A 175 11.42 21.11 22.36
C LEU A 175 12.52 22.04 21.81
N GLU A 176 12.30 22.70 20.67
CA GLU A 176 13.21 23.75 20.17
C GLU A 176 13.26 24.97 21.10
N ASN A 177 12.20 25.21 21.88
CA ASN A 177 12.18 26.25 22.89
C ASN A 177 13.03 25.82 24.10
N PRO A 178 14.02 26.62 24.56
CA PRO A 178 14.83 26.30 25.74
C PRO A 178 14.04 26.17 27.05
N ARG A 179 12.83 26.75 27.11
CA ARG A 179 11.90 26.66 28.25
C ARG A 179 10.49 26.39 27.73
N PRO A 180 10.23 25.15 27.26
CA PRO A 180 8.93 24.78 26.75
C PRO A 180 7.91 24.75 27.90
N ASP A 181 6.67 25.11 27.62
CA ASP A 181 5.60 24.98 28.59
C ASP A 181 5.32 23.49 28.87
N ALA A 182 5.45 23.09 30.14
CA ALA A 182 5.30 21.71 30.57
C ALA A 182 3.89 21.16 30.33
N HIS A 183 2.85 22.00 30.41
CA HIS A 183 1.47 21.55 30.18
C HIS A 183 1.23 21.18 28.72
N TRP A 184 1.77 21.99 27.79
CA TRP A 184 1.70 21.71 26.36
C TRP A 184 2.50 20.46 25.98
N LEU A 185 3.67 20.26 26.59
CA LEU A 185 4.44 19.04 26.41
C LEU A 185 3.71 17.80 26.93
N ASP A 186 3.15 17.86 28.13
CA ASP A 186 2.40 16.74 28.72
C ASP A 186 1.19 16.37 27.84
N ALA A 187 0.47 17.37 27.32
CA ALA A 187 -0.67 17.16 26.43
C ALA A 187 -0.29 16.52 25.08
N ILE A 188 0.74 17.03 24.40
CA ILE A 188 1.17 16.47 23.10
C ILE A 188 1.79 15.08 23.27
N GLU A 189 2.48 14.82 24.38
CA GLU A 189 3.07 13.51 24.67
C GLU A 189 2.00 12.46 25.00
N HIS A 190 0.89 12.88 25.62
CA HIS A 190 -0.28 12.02 25.79
C HIS A 190 -0.90 11.61 24.45
N GLU A 191 -1.16 12.56 23.55
CA GLU A 191 -1.66 12.28 22.20
C GLU A 191 -0.67 11.43 21.39
N THR A 192 0.63 11.77 21.45
CA THR A 192 1.69 11.02 20.76
C THR A 192 1.72 9.56 21.22
N ALA A 193 1.55 9.32 22.52
CA ALA A 193 1.59 7.96 23.05
C ALA A 193 0.41 7.11 22.58
N GLN A 194 -0.81 7.66 22.63
CA GLN A 194 -2.01 6.98 22.12
C GLN A 194 -1.87 6.63 20.63
N LEU A 195 -1.42 7.58 19.82
CA LEU A 195 -1.23 7.38 18.38
C LEU A 195 -0.13 6.34 18.10
N ALA A 196 0.99 6.38 18.82
CA ALA A 196 2.10 5.44 18.65
C ALA A 196 1.69 4.01 19.00
N VAL A 197 1.00 3.82 20.13
CA VAL A 197 0.52 2.50 20.56
C VAL A 197 -0.53 1.96 19.60
N ALA A 198 -1.46 2.79 19.11
CA ALA A 198 -2.44 2.37 18.10
C ALA A 198 -1.76 1.91 16.80
N VAL A 199 -0.73 2.62 16.33
CA VAL A 199 0.05 2.22 15.14
C VAL A 199 0.83 0.92 15.39
N ALA A 200 1.50 0.81 16.54
CA ALA A 200 2.26 -0.38 16.93
C ALA A 200 1.37 -1.62 17.04
N ALA A 201 0.19 -1.50 17.66
CA ALA A 201 -0.76 -2.60 17.82
C ALA A 201 -1.21 -3.17 16.48
N MET A 202 -1.60 -2.31 15.53
CA MET A 202 -2.03 -2.76 14.20
C MET A 202 -0.90 -3.41 13.40
N ARG A 203 0.33 -2.91 13.54
CA ARG A 203 1.51 -3.51 12.91
C ARG A 203 1.80 -4.88 13.51
N SER A 204 1.79 -5.00 14.83
CA SER A 204 2.05 -6.26 15.55
C SER A 204 1.02 -7.33 15.20
N GLU A 205 -0.27 -6.98 15.20
CA GLU A 205 -1.34 -7.89 14.80
C GLU A 205 -1.19 -8.34 13.33
N THR A 206 -0.93 -7.39 12.42
CA THR A 206 -0.77 -7.69 10.99
C THR A 206 0.40 -8.64 10.75
N VAL A 207 1.56 -8.40 11.37
CA VAL A 207 2.73 -9.26 11.21
C VAL A 207 2.50 -10.64 11.82
N THR A 208 1.87 -10.72 13.00
CA THR A 208 1.55 -11.99 13.66
C THR A 208 0.64 -12.86 12.78
N ARG A 209 -0.45 -12.28 12.25
CA ARG A 209 -1.37 -13.02 11.38
C ARG A 209 -0.74 -13.34 10.02
N LEU A 210 0.07 -12.44 9.46
CA LEU A 210 0.77 -12.69 8.21
C LEU A 210 1.80 -13.82 8.36
N GLN A 211 2.51 -13.89 9.50
CA GLN A 211 3.40 -14.99 9.81
C GLN A 211 2.64 -16.33 9.84
N ALA A 212 1.46 -16.37 10.46
CA ALA A 212 0.62 -17.57 10.47
C ALA A 212 0.14 -17.96 9.06
N ALA A 213 -0.31 -16.99 8.26
CA ALA A 213 -0.73 -17.22 6.87
C ALA A 213 0.43 -17.73 5.98
N LEU A 214 1.63 -17.20 6.18
CA LEU A 214 2.86 -17.65 5.52
C LEU A 214 3.21 -19.09 5.89
N SER A 215 3.12 -19.45 7.18
CA SER A 215 3.35 -20.81 7.64
C SER A 215 2.32 -21.80 7.08
N ALA A 216 1.04 -21.43 7.02
CA ALA A 216 -0.02 -22.28 6.50
C ALA A 216 0.13 -22.60 5.00
N ARG A 217 0.67 -21.67 4.21
CA ARG A 217 0.89 -21.87 2.76
C ARG A 217 2.21 -22.53 2.40
N ALA A 218 3.14 -22.69 3.34
CA ALA A 218 4.53 -23.03 3.07
C ALA A 218 4.71 -24.33 2.25
N ALA A 219 3.87 -25.34 2.51
CA ALA A 219 3.94 -26.63 1.83
C ALA A 219 3.31 -26.65 0.42
N ALA A 220 2.37 -25.74 0.14
CA ALA A 220 1.59 -25.72 -1.10
C ALA A 220 2.05 -24.65 -2.11
N SER A 221 2.84 -23.67 -1.66
CA SER A 221 3.27 -22.53 -2.45
C SER A 221 4.56 -22.82 -3.21
N ALA A 222 4.60 -22.48 -4.50
CA ALA A 222 5.83 -22.48 -5.29
C ALA A 222 6.80 -21.32 -4.94
N PHE A 223 6.30 -20.35 -4.17
CA PHE A 223 7.09 -19.21 -3.68
C PHE A 223 7.63 -19.48 -2.28
N PRO A 224 8.89 -19.08 -2.00
CA PRO A 224 9.52 -19.30 -0.72
C PRO A 224 8.81 -18.54 0.41
N THR A 225 8.84 -19.11 1.61
CA THR A 225 8.22 -18.54 2.81
C THR A 225 9.20 -17.61 3.53
N ALA A 226 8.65 -16.58 4.19
CA ALA A 226 9.40 -15.66 5.06
C ALA A 226 9.12 -15.93 6.54
N THR A 227 10.11 -15.66 7.38
CA THR A 227 9.89 -15.42 8.82
C THR A 227 9.96 -13.92 9.07
N LEU A 228 8.94 -13.37 9.71
CA LEU A 228 8.72 -11.95 9.95
C LEU A 228 8.81 -11.66 11.45
N THR A 229 9.57 -10.63 11.81
CA THR A 229 9.58 -10.08 13.16
C THR A 229 9.63 -8.55 13.12
N LEU A 230 9.13 -7.91 14.16
CA LEU A 230 9.24 -6.46 14.34
C LEU A 230 10.33 -6.16 15.35
N ASP A 231 11.25 -5.28 14.96
CA ASP A 231 12.22 -4.67 15.87
C ASP A 231 11.63 -3.36 16.38
N GLY A 232 10.85 -3.47 17.45
CA GLY A 232 10.15 -2.36 18.10
C GLY A 232 9.64 -2.80 19.46
N TRP A 233 10.09 -2.13 20.53
CA TRP A 233 9.79 -2.54 21.89
C TRP A 233 8.28 -2.46 22.19
N MET A 234 7.57 -1.48 21.61
CA MET A 234 6.12 -1.35 21.78
C MET A 234 5.39 -2.54 21.19
N GLU A 235 5.74 -2.92 19.95
CA GLU A 235 5.12 -4.05 19.27
C GLU A 235 5.36 -5.38 19.99
N ILE A 236 6.51 -5.52 20.65
CA ILE A 236 6.86 -6.68 21.48
C ILE A 236 6.04 -6.67 22.78
N GLU A 237 5.99 -5.56 23.52
CA GLU A 237 5.24 -5.49 24.77
C GLU A 237 3.74 -5.65 24.57
N LEU A 238 3.19 -5.15 23.46
CA LEU A 238 1.78 -5.30 23.10
C LEU A 238 1.33 -6.77 22.88
N LEU A 239 2.27 -7.72 22.79
CA LEU A 239 1.94 -9.14 22.74
C LEU A 239 1.51 -9.70 24.10
N THR A 240 1.92 -9.06 25.20
CA THR A 240 1.72 -9.58 26.56
C THR A 240 1.09 -8.57 27.52
N GLU A 241 1.20 -7.28 27.23
CA GLU A 241 0.74 -6.20 28.10
C GLU A 241 -0.48 -5.47 27.51
N PRO A 242 -1.39 -4.95 28.37
CA PRO A 242 -2.47 -4.09 27.91
C PRO A 242 -1.95 -2.81 27.25
N ALA A 243 -2.61 -2.37 26.18
CA ALA A 243 -2.24 -1.15 25.45
C ALA A 243 -2.09 0.08 26.36
N LEU A 244 -2.96 0.22 27.38
CA LEU A 244 -2.90 1.33 28.33
C LEU A 244 -1.58 1.37 29.13
N ALA A 245 -1.05 0.21 29.52
CA ALA A 245 0.22 0.12 30.24
C ALA A 245 1.40 0.52 29.34
N VAL A 246 1.39 0.09 28.07
CA VAL A 246 2.40 0.47 27.07
C VAL A 246 2.33 1.98 26.78
N GLU A 247 1.13 2.56 26.74
CA GLU A 247 0.95 4.02 26.62
C GLU A 247 1.54 4.78 27.82
N ASP A 248 1.22 4.36 29.05
CA ASP A 248 1.76 4.97 30.27
C ASP A 248 3.29 4.93 30.29
N ARG A 249 3.86 3.78 29.91
CA ARG A 249 5.31 3.62 29.80
C ARG A 249 5.91 4.52 28.75
N TYR A 250 5.31 4.62 27.57
CA TYR A 250 5.82 5.48 26.52
C TYR A 250 5.72 6.96 26.89
N ARG A 251 4.65 7.39 27.59
CA ARG A 251 4.57 8.74 28.17
C ARG A 251 5.74 9.03 29.12
N ALA A 252 6.08 8.08 29.99
CA ALA A 252 7.23 8.23 30.88
C ALA A 252 8.55 8.35 30.10
N ILE A 253 8.77 7.48 29.10
CA ILE A 253 9.94 7.54 28.22
C ILE A 253 10.06 8.90 27.53
N LEU A 254 8.96 9.41 26.94
CA LEU A 254 8.93 10.71 26.28
C LEU A 254 9.27 11.86 27.24
N ARG A 255 8.76 11.80 28.48
CA ARG A 255 9.03 12.81 29.51
C ARG A 255 10.49 12.80 29.95
N GLU A 256 11.06 11.62 30.16
CA GLU A 256 12.46 11.43 30.57
C GLU A 256 13.46 11.74 29.44
N SER A 257 13.05 11.54 28.18
CA SER A 257 13.92 11.75 27.01
C SER A 257 13.96 13.19 26.51
N ARG A 258 13.15 14.12 27.04
CA ARG A 258 12.99 15.50 26.53
C ARG A 258 14.32 16.21 26.25
N ALA A 259 15.25 16.20 27.20
CA ALA A 259 16.54 16.87 27.04
C ALA A 259 17.39 16.25 25.91
N ARG A 260 17.37 14.91 25.80
CA ARG A 260 18.09 14.16 24.76
C ARG A 260 17.48 14.40 23.38
N ASP A 261 16.16 14.39 23.30
CA ASP A 261 15.41 14.63 22.06
C ASP A 261 15.56 16.08 21.57
N ALA A 262 15.56 17.05 22.50
CA ALA A 262 15.82 18.46 22.19
C ALA A 262 17.23 18.64 21.61
N ALA A 263 18.25 18.03 22.23
CA ALA A 263 19.62 18.08 21.72
C ALA A 263 19.77 17.41 20.34
N ALA A 264 18.99 16.36 20.06
CA ALA A 264 18.99 15.68 18.77
C ALA A 264 18.11 16.37 17.70
N GLY A 265 17.28 17.35 18.08
CA GLY A 265 16.29 17.98 17.22
C GLY A 265 15.16 17.04 16.76
N ARG A 266 15.00 15.88 17.39
CA ARG A 266 14.01 14.87 17.03
C ARG A 266 13.74 13.90 18.18
N THR A 267 12.53 13.36 18.20
CA THR A 267 12.15 12.26 19.10
C THR A 267 12.89 10.97 18.73
N LEU A 268 13.64 10.41 19.68
CA LEU A 268 14.53 9.25 19.49
C LEU A 268 13.94 7.90 19.88
N ASP A 269 12.72 7.87 20.40
CA ASP A 269 12.02 6.64 20.78
C ASP A 269 10.57 6.66 20.29
N GLY A 270 10.08 5.56 19.74
CA GLY A 270 8.69 5.44 19.29
C GLY A 270 8.48 4.49 18.12
N ALA A 271 7.21 4.20 17.83
CA ALA A 271 6.79 3.37 16.70
C ALA A 271 7.25 3.92 15.32
N HIS A 272 7.63 5.20 15.20
CA HIS A 272 8.22 5.74 13.96
C HIS A 272 9.61 5.18 13.64
N LEU A 273 10.23 4.47 14.59
CA LEU A 273 11.56 3.87 14.45
C LEU A 273 11.53 2.34 14.24
N THR A 274 10.39 1.68 14.45
CA THR A 274 10.22 0.23 14.26
C THR A 274 10.81 -0.24 12.94
N ASP A 275 11.43 -1.41 12.91
CA ASP A 275 11.87 -2.05 11.66
C ASP A 275 11.18 -3.40 11.44
N LEU A 276 10.98 -3.77 10.19
CA LEU A 276 10.48 -5.08 9.81
C LEU A 276 11.67 -5.96 9.42
N ASN A 277 11.92 -6.98 10.22
CA ASN A 277 12.94 -7.98 9.94
C ASN A 277 12.33 -9.14 9.15
N VAL A 278 12.98 -9.49 8.05
CA VAL A 278 12.54 -10.56 7.15
C VAL A 278 13.67 -11.56 6.95
N VAL A 279 13.39 -12.82 7.27
CA VAL A 279 14.29 -13.95 7.08
C VAL A 279 13.77 -14.82 5.94
N TYR A 280 14.66 -15.17 5.03
CA TYR A 280 14.40 -16.16 3.99
C TYR A 280 14.40 -17.57 4.62
N ALA A 281 13.21 -18.08 4.94
CA ALA A 281 13.04 -19.29 5.72
C ALA A 281 13.75 -20.54 5.14
N PRO A 282 13.78 -20.78 3.81
CA PRO A 282 14.41 -21.99 3.27
C PRO A 282 15.92 -22.13 3.55
N LYS A 283 16.62 -21.02 3.84
CA LYS A 283 18.05 -21.02 4.17
C LYS A 283 18.36 -20.43 5.55
N THR A 284 17.32 -20.06 6.32
CA THR A 284 17.46 -19.42 7.63
C THR A 284 18.46 -18.26 7.63
N MET A 285 18.33 -17.37 6.65
CA MET A 285 19.23 -16.22 6.48
C MET A 285 18.45 -14.92 6.30
N PRO A 286 19.02 -13.75 6.66
CA PRO A 286 18.36 -12.47 6.39
C PRO A 286 18.01 -12.32 4.92
N ALA A 287 16.80 -11.83 4.61
CA ALA A 287 16.34 -11.69 3.23
C ALA A 287 17.24 -10.79 2.37
N LYS A 288 17.90 -9.80 3.00
CA LYS A 288 18.88 -8.92 2.35
C LYS A 288 20.10 -9.65 1.79
N ASP A 289 20.44 -10.82 2.34
CA ASP A 289 21.58 -11.65 1.94
C ASP A 289 21.20 -12.72 0.91
N ALA A 290 19.90 -12.81 0.56
CA ALA A 290 19.41 -13.70 -0.49
C ALA A 290 19.76 -13.17 -1.89
N SER A 291 19.82 -14.06 -2.88
CA SER A 291 20.00 -13.63 -4.27
C SER A 291 18.81 -12.79 -4.75
N THR A 292 19.01 -11.92 -5.74
CA THR A 292 17.94 -11.04 -6.28
C THR A 292 16.69 -11.82 -6.71
N GLY A 293 16.87 -13.00 -7.32
CA GLY A 293 15.76 -13.87 -7.70
C GLY A 293 15.01 -14.46 -6.50
N GLU A 294 15.73 -14.84 -5.44
CA GLU A 294 15.13 -15.31 -4.18
C GLU A 294 14.38 -14.19 -3.46
N GLN A 295 14.94 -12.96 -3.44
CA GLN A 295 14.28 -11.78 -2.88
C GLN A 295 12.96 -11.49 -3.61
N LYS A 296 12.97 -11.48 -4.95
CA LYS A 296 11.76 -11.26 -5.74
C LYS A 296 10.71 -12.35 -5.50
N ALA A 297 11.11 -13.62 -5.49
CA ALA A 297 10.20 -14.73 -5.20
C ALA A 297 9.62 -14.66 -3.78
N LEU A 298 10.44 -14.29 -2.78
CA LEU A 298 10.01 -14.09 -1.40
C LEU A 298 8.99 -12.95 -1.28
N LEU A 299 9.24 -11.84 -1.97
CA LEU A 299 8.34 -10.69 -1.97
C LEU A 299 6.99 -11.04 -2.61
N ILE A 300 6.99 -11.78 -3.72
CA ILE A 300 5.76 -12.30 -4.34
C ILE A 300 5.01 -13.19 -3.35
N GLY A 301 5.69 -14.16 -2.72
CA GLY A 301 5.07 -15.04 -1.73
C GLY A 301 4.44 -14.28 -0.55
N LEU A 302 5.12 -13.24 -0.06
CA LEU A 302 4.62 -12.36 1.00
C LEU A 302 3.36 -11.61 0.55
N VAL A 303 3.39 -10.99 -0.63
CA VAL A 303 2.24 -10.26 -1.20
C VAL A 303 1.03 -11.18 -1.43
N LEU A 304 1.25 -12.39 -1.96
CA LEU A 304 0.18 -13.37 -2.14
C LEU A 304 -0.40 -13.83 -0.80
N ALA A 305 0.42 -13.98 0.24
CA ALA A 305 -0.05 -14.39 1.57
C ALA A 305 -0.86 -13.27 2.22
N HIS A 306 -0.39 -12.04 2.06
CA HIS A 306 -1.08 -10.85 2.54
C HIS A 306 -2.41 -10.60 1.83
N ALA A 307 -2.50 -10.84 0.52
CA ALA A 307 -3.77 -10.77 -0.20
C ALA A 307 -4.84 -11.73 0.39
N GLY A 308 -4.44 -12.96 0.71
CA GLY A 308 -5.31 -13.91 1.41
C GLY A 308 -5.69 -13.44 2.82
N LEU A 309 -4.74 -12.87 3.56
CA LEU A 309 -4.99 -12.31 4.90
C LEU A 309 -5.98 -11.14 4.88
N VAL A 310 -5.85 -10.22 3.92
CA VAL A 310 -6.81 -9.10 3.76
C VAL A 310 -8.22 -9.63 3.55
N ALA A 311 -8.37 -10.63 2.69
CA ALA A 311 -9.62 -11.32 2.45
C ALA A 311 -10.21 -11.95 3.73
N GLU A 312 -9.38 -12.63 4.52
CA GLU A 312 -9.77 -13.25 5.79
C GLU A 312 -10.21 -12.22 6.84
N MET A 313 -9.43 -11.15 7.02
CA MET A 313 -9.67 -10.17 8.08
C MET A 313 -10.80 -9.19 7.76
N THR A 314 -10.98 -8.83 6.48
CA THR A 314 -11.95 -7.81 6.07
C THR A 314 -13.22 -8.40 5.46
N GLY A 315 -13.21 -9.68 5.08
CA GLY A 315 -14.28 -10.31 4.30
C GLY A 315 -14.32 -9.88 2.83
N ILE A 316 -13.46 -8.95 2.40
CA ILE A 316 -13.36 -8.39 1.06
C ILE A 316 -12.08 -8.90 0.39
N ALA A 317 -12.20 -9.59 -0.74
CA ALA A 317 -11.04 -9.98 -1.53
C ALA A 317 -10.41 -8.72 -2.16
N PRO A 318 -9.10 -8.46 -1.96
CA PRO A 318 -8.47 -7.24 -2.45
C PRO A 318 -8.14 -7.34 -3.94
N LEU A 319 -8.25 -6.25 -4.70
CA LEU A 319 -7.61 -6.20 -6.01
C LEU A 319 -6.09 -6.33 -5.88
N LEU A 320 -5.49 -7.11 -6.79
CA LEU A 320 -4.04 -7.20 -6.91
C LEU A 320 -3.57 -6.37 -8.10
N LEU A 321 -2.67 -5.42 -7.86
CA LEU A 321 -2.01 -4.67 -8.93
C LEU A 321 -0.56 -5.12 -9.04
N LEU A 322 -0.20 -5.83 -10.10
CA LEU A 322 1.11 -6.44 -10.27
C LEU A 322 1.84 -5.81 -11.47
N ASP A 323 2.73 -4.88 -11.18
CA ASP A 323 3.47 -4.12 -12.20
C ASP A 323 4.75 -4.86 -12.59
N GLU A 324 4.88 -5.23 -13.88
CA GLU A 324 6.02 -5.97 -14.46
C GLU A 324 6.39 -7.24 -13.66
N VAL A 325 5.39 -7.91 -13.06
CA VAL A 325 5.61 -9.03 -12.14
C VAL A 325 6.18 -10.27 -12.82
N VAL A 326 5.74 -10.54 -14.04
CA VAL A 326 6.18 -11.71 -14.82
C VAL A 326 7.56 -11.52 -15.45
N ALA A 327 8.06 -10.29 -15.46
CA ALA A 327 9.41 -9.99 -15.93
C ALA A 327 10.41 -10.70 -15.01
N HIS A 328 11.36 -11.42 -15.61
CA HIS A 328 12.42 -12.16 -14.89
C HIS A 328 11.93 -13.35 -14.04
N LEU A 329 10.67 -13.78 -14.16
CA LEU A 329 10.24 -15.10 -13.67
C LEU A 329 10.50 -16.17 -14.72
N ASP A 330 11.08 -17.29 -14.28
CA ASP A 330 11.17 -18.50 -15.09
C ASP A 330 9.78 -19.07 -15.42
N PRO A 331 9.63 -19.86 -16.50
CA PRO A 331 8.34 -20.37 -16.93
C PRO A 331 7.57 -21.14 -15.85
N GLY A 332 8.28 -21.91 -15.01
CA GLY A 332 7.67 -22.69 -13.93
C GLY A 332 7.05 -21.80 -12.86
N ARG A 333 7.81 -20.81 -12.36
CA ARG A 333 7.28 -19.82 -11.39
C ARG A 333 6.17 -18.95 -11.97
N ARG A 334 6.21 -18.65 -13.27
CA ARG A 334 5.15 -17.88 -13.92
C ARG A 334 3.83 -18.65 -13.96
N ALA A 335 3.86 -19.93 -14.34
CA ALA A 335 2.68 -20.78 -14.29
C ALA A 335 2.13 -20.87 -12.85
N ALA A 336 3.02 -21.13 -11.88
CA ALA A 336 2.62 -21.20 -10.48
C ALA A 336 2.05 -19.87 -9.94
N LEU A 337 2.53 -18.71 -10.41
CA LEU A 337 1.94 -17.41 -10.09
C LEU A 337 0.48 -17.36 -10.57
N PHE A 338 0.24 -17.70 -11.84
CA PHE A 338 -1.11 -17.64 -12.39
C PHE A 338 -2.08 -18.60 -11.68
N ASP A 339 -1.64 -19.81 -11.37
CA ASP A 339 -2.45 -20.78 -10.61
C ASP A 339 -2.78 -20.27 -9.19
N GLU A 340 -1.81 -19.63 -8.52
CA GLU A 340 -2.03 -19.00 -7.21
C GLU A 340 -3.00 -17.81 -7.28
N LEU A 341 -2.90 -16.99 -8.33
CA LEU A 341 -3.80 -15.85 -8.53
C LEU A 341 -5.25 -16.30 -8.75
N GLU A 342 -5.47 -17.38 -9.49
CA GLU A 342 -6.80 -17.97 -9.66
C GLU A 342 -7.35 -18.55 -8.35
N ARG A 343 -6.49 -19.26 -7.59
CA ARG A 343 -6.86 -19.81 -6.30
C ARG A 343 -7.25 -18.73 -5.28
N LEU A 344 -6.65 -17.55 -5.36
CA LEU A 344 -7.03 -16.40 -4.53
C LEU A 344 -8.43 -15.87 -4.86
N GLY A 345 -8.97 -16.15 -6.06
CA GLY A 345 -10.34 -15.79 -6.44
C GLY A 345 -10.59 -14.29 -6.46
N THR A 346 -9.57 -13.49 -6.80
CA THR A 346 -9.62 -12.03 -6.79
C THR A 346 -9.32 -11.44 -8.16
N GLN A 347 -9.73 -10.19 -8.39
CA GLN A 347 -9.39 -9.48 -9.61
C GLN A 347 -7.92 -9.00 -9.56
N VAL A 348 -7.18 -9.28 -10.63
CA VAL A 348 -5.75 -9.00 -10.77
C VAL A 348 -5.52 -8.15 -12.00
N TRP A 349 -4.90 -7.00 -11.83
CA TRP A 349 -4.41 -6.15 -12.92
C TRP A 349 -2.90 -6.30 -13.03
N MET A 350 -2.42 -6.78 -14.17
CA MET A 350 -1.01 -7.06 -14.43
C MET A 350 -0.49 -6.20 -15.57
N THR A 351 0.78 -5.81 -15.51
CA THR A 351 1.47 -5.16 -16.63
C THR A 351 2.64 -6.01 -17.11
N GLY A 352 2.94 -5.92 -18.40
CA GLY A 352 4.18 -6.46 -18.94
C GLY A 352 4.53 -5.89 -20.31
N ALA A 353 5.82 -5.88 -20.64
CA ALA A 353 6.30 -5.43 -21.94
C ALA A 353 5.97 -6.40 -23.10
N ASP A 354 6.06 -7.71 -22.84
CA ASP A 354 5.90 -8.76 -23.84
C ASP A 354 4.57 -9.52 -23.67
N PRO A 355 3.63 -9.44 -24.63
CA PRO A 355 2.40 -10.21 -24.61
C PRO A 355 2.63 -11.73 -24.54
N ALA A 356 3.70 -12.25 -25.13
CA ALA A 356 3.99 -13.69 -25.12
C ALA A 356 4.26 -14.20 -23.70
N ALA A 357 4.66 -13.33 -22.78
CA ALA A 357 4.81 -13.69 -21.38
C ALA A 357 3.51 -14.15 -20.72
N PHE A 358 2.36 -13.72 -21.26
CA PHE A 358 1.01 -14.01 -20.76
C PHE A 358 0.29 -15.11 -21.56
N ALA A 359 0.97 -15.81 -22.46
CA ALA A 359 0.36 -16.85 -23.30
C ALA A 359 -0.42 -17.92 -22.50
N ALA A 360 0.00 -18.23 -21.27
CA ALA A 360 -0.65 -19.19 -20.39
C ALA A 360 -2.00 -18.71 -19.77
N VAL A 361 -2.35 -17.43 -19.94
CA VAL A 361 -3.60 -16.85 -19.40
C VAL A 361 -4.48 -16.21 -20.47
N THR A 362 -4.10 -16.27 -21.76
CA THR A 362 -4.82 -15.63 -22.86
C THR A 362 -6.31 -15.98 -22.90
N ASP A 363 -6.67 -17.25 -22.69
CA ASP A 363 -8.07 -17.71 -22.80
C ASP A 363 -8.95 -17.34 -21.59
N ARG A 364 -8.32 -16.87 -20.51
CA ARG A 364 -8.96 -16.61 -19.20
C ARG A 364 -8.77 -15.18 -18.68
N ALA A 365 -8.02 -14.36 -19.41
CA ALA A 365 -7.73 -12.97 -19.08
C ALA A 365 -8.28 -12.00 -20.12
N ASP A 366 -8.64 -10.79 -19.69
CA ASP A 366 -8.82 -9.67 -20.60
C ASP A 366 -7.47 -9.02 -20.90
N ILE A 367 -7.02 -9.12 -22.15
CA ILE A 367 -5.76 -8.54 -22.60
C ILE A 367 -6.02 -7.23 -23.33
N PHE A 368 -5.35 -6.17 -22.89
CA PHE A 368 -5.37 -4.86 -23.51
C PHE A 368 -3.98 -4.47 -24.00
N HIS A 369 -3.92 -3.93 -25.20
CA HIS A 369 -2.74 -3.27 -25.72
C HIS A 369 -2.72 -1.80 -25.29
N VAL A 370 -1.60 -1.37 -24.71
CA VAL A 370 -1.36 0.00 -24.27
C VAL A 370 -0.29 0.64 -25.13
N GLU A 371 -0.63 1.77 -25.76
CA GLU A 371 0.29 2.52 -26.61
C GLU A 371 0.03 4.02 -26.46
N THR A 372 1.07 4.79 -26.14
CA THR A 372 1.06 6.25 -26.13
C THR A 372 -0.17 6.85 -25.42
N GLY A 373 -0.50 6.35 -24.22
CA GLY A 373 -1.64 6.85 -23.44
C GLY A 373 -3.02 6.45 -23.99
N ARG A 374 -3.10 5.37 -24.76
CA ARG A 374 -4.35 4.74 -25.21
C ARG A 374 -4.40 3.29 -24.76
N ILE A 375 -5.60 2.80 -24.48
CA ILE A 375 -5.85 1.41 -24.10
C ILE A 375 -6.89 0.85 -25.06
N GLY A 376 -6.54 -0.21 -25.78
CA GLY A 376 -7.44 -0.94 -26.67
C GLY A 376 -7.47 -2.42 -26.31
N ARG A 377 -8.61 -3.08 -26.47
CA ARG A 377 -8.70 -4.54 -26.26
C ARG A 377 -7.96 -5.23 -27.41
N SER A 378 -7.07 -6.17 -27.08
CA SER A 378 -6.44 -7.02 -28.10
C SER A 378 -7.53 -7.92 -28.70
N GLN A 379 -7.61 -7.95 -30.04
CA GLN A 379 -8.53 -8.86 -30.75
C GLN A 379 -8.00 -10.28 -30.76
#